data_AF-A0A377NAR1-F1
#
_entry.id   AF-A0A377NAR1-F1
#
_cell.length_a   1.000
_cell.length_b   1.000
_cell.length_c   1.000
_cell.angle_alpha   90.00
_cell.angle_beta   90.00
_cell.angle_gamma   90.00
#
_symmetry.space_group_name_H-M   'P 1'
#
loop_
_entity.id
_entity.type
_entity.pdbx_description
1 polymer ?
#
loop_
_entity_poly.entity_id
_entity_poly.type
_entity_poly.pdbx_seq_one_letter_code
_entity_poly.pdbx_strand_id
1 'polypeptide(L)'
;MGLFANRTVALEKLRQLADEQKLCYGVLGIEKLAKNRACFRYSLKRCAGACCGAESLEEHQQRLEASLASLRLHCWNWPGRIAIVEKGSSFTQYHIVQDWFYLGTVDSLQDEESLQKVSTYFDSDGYKILCKPLLDGRFETIQL
;
A
#
# COMPACT_ATOMS: atom_id res chain seq x y z
N MET A 1 2.76 2.30 6.47
CA MET A 1 1.48 1.54 6.53
C MET A 1 1.13 1.12 5.12
N GLY A 2 0.68 -0.12 4.91
CA GLY A 2 0.15 -0.59 3.62
C GLY A 2 -1.37 -0.45 3.60
N LEU A 3 -1.95 -0.22 2.42
CA LEU A 3 -3.41 -0.20 2.24
C LEU A 3 -3.91 -1.60 1.95
N PHE A 4 -4.89 -2.03 2.71
CA PHE A 4 -5.61 -3.27 2.47
C PHE A 4 -7.10 -2.99 2.57
N ALA A 5 -7.88 -3.50 1.61
CA ALA A 5 -9.32 -3.25 1.52
C ALA A 5 -10.10 -3.71 2.77
N ASN A 6 -9.59 -4.72 3.48
CA ASN A 6 -10.15 -5.19 4.74
C ASN A 6 -9.09 -5.99 5.53
N ARG A 7 -9.44 -6.36 6.77
CA ARG A 7 -8.57 -7.15 7.66
C ARG A 7 -8.16 -8.49 7.05
N THR A 8 -9.04 -9.15 6.30
CA THR A 8 -8.76 -10.45 5.67
C THR A 8 -7.67 -10.31 4.62
N VAL A 9 -7.78 -9.33 3.73
CA VAL A 9 -6.77 -9.03 2.69
C VAL A 9 -5.42 -8.64 3.32
N ALA A 10 -5.46 -7.84 4.41
CA ALA A 10 -4.25 -7.50 5.16
C ALA A 10 -3.55 -8.74 5.73
N LEU A 11 -4.33 -9.65 6.33
CA LEU A 11 -3.81 -10.90 6.87
C LEU A 11 -3.31 -11.83 5.78
N GLU A 12 -3.99 -11.96 4.65
CA GLU A 12 -3.53 -12.76 3.52
C GLU A 12 -2.23 -12.23 2.94
N LYS A 13 -2.09 -10.91 2.82
CA LYS A 13 -0.82 -10.29 2.38
C LYS A 13 0.30 -10.47 3.39
N LEU A 14 0.00 -10.32 4.69
CA LEU A 14 0.97 -10.61 5.74
C LEU A 14 1.40 -12.08 5.72
N ARG A 15 0.47 -13.00 5.46
CA ARG A 15 0.73 -14.44 5.32
C ARG A 15 1.64 -14.73 4.12
N GLN A 16 1.31 -14.16 2.96
CA GLN A 16 2.14 -14.28 1.75
C GLN A 16 3.57 -13.78 2.00
N LEU A 17 3.70 -12.57 2.57
CA LEU A 17 4.99 -11.97 2.91
C LEU A 17 5.79 -12.87 3.86
N ALA A 18 5.12 -13.39 4.89
CA ALA A 18 5.74 -14.26 5.87
C ALA A 18 6.16 -15.62 5.28
N ASP A 19 5.42 -16.12 4.29
CA ASP A 19 5.79 -17.32 3.55
C ASP A 19 7.01 -17.10 2.65
N GLU A 20 7.07 -15.98 1.94
CA GLU A 20 8.19 -15.61 1.06
C GLU A 20 9.47 -15.35 1.86
N GLN A 21 9.33 -14.71 3.02
CA GLN A 21 10.45 -14.22 3.84
C GLN A 21 10.78 -15.14 5.02
N LYS A 22 10.17 -16.33 5.07
CA LYS A 22 10.34 -17.33 6.13
C LYS A 22 10.09 -16.78 7.54
N LEU A 23 9.10 -15.89 7.69
CA LEU A 23 8.72 -15.30 8.97
C LEU A 23 7.77 -16.23 9.74
N CYS A 24 7.97 -16.33 11.05
CA CYS A 24 7.17 -17.18 11.91
C CYS A 24 5.77 -16.60 12.18
N TYR A 25 4.70 -17.34 11.87
CA TYR A 25 3.32 -16.93 12.16
C TYR A 25 3.00 -16.80 13.65
N GLY A 26 3.65 -17.61 14.50
CA GLY A 26 3.51 -17.51 15.95
C GLY A 26 4.08 -16.22 16.49
N VAL A 27 5.24 -15.79 15.99
CA VAL A 27 5.88 -14.52 16.38
C VAL A 27 5.09 -13.33 15.83
N LEU A 28 4.57 -13.45 14.60
CA LEU A 28 3.70 -12.42 13.99
C LEU A 28 2.29 -12.34 14.60
N GLY A 29 1.93 -13.25 15.52
CA GLY A 29 0.59 -13.28 16.14
C GLY A 29 -0.54 -13.73 15.20
N ILE A 30 -0.21 -14.33 14.06
CA ILE A 30 -1.18 -14.86 13.08
C ILE A 30 -1.81 -16.16 13.59
N GLU A 31 -0.99 -17.01 14.22
CA GLU A 31 -1.40 -18.28 14.81
C GLU A 31 -0.99 -18.34 16.28
N LYS A 32 -1.80 -18.99 17.11
CA LYS A 32 -1.43 -19.24 18.50
C LYS A 32 -0.40 -20.35 18.56
N LEU A 33 0.76 -20.07 19.13
CA LEU A 33 1.83 -21.05 19.31
C LEU A 33 2.12 -21.23 20.80
N ALA A 34 2.33 -22.49 21.22
CA ALA A 34 2.84 -22.78 22.55
C ALA A 34 4.29 -22.26 22.67
N LYS A 35 4.64 -21.70 23.84
CA LYS A 35 5.99 -21.17 24.09
C LYS A 35 7.05 -22.26 23.86
N ASN A 36 8.19 -21.88 23.27
CA ASN A 36 9.36 -22.74 23.01
C ASN A 36 9.12 -23.99 22.14
N ARG A 37 8.06 -24.01 21.32
CA ARG A 37 7.83 -25.06 20.33
C ARG A 37 8.09 -24.53 18.93
N ALA A 38 8.76 -25.34 18.10
CA ALA A 38 8.85 -25.04 16.68
C ALA A 38 7.45 -25.05 16.05
N CYS A 39 7.14 -24.02 15.25
CA CYS A 39 5.90 -23.97 14.51
C CYS A 39 5.91 -25.02 13.38
N PHE A 40 4.74 -25.49 12.94
CA PHE A 40 4.63 -26.46 11.84
C PHE A 40 5.36 -26.01 10.57
N ARG A 41 5.39 -24.70 10.33
CA ARG A 41 6.05 -24.06 9.18
C ARG A 41 7.58 -24.14 9.23
N TYR A 42 8.18 -24.32 10.41
CA TYR A 42 9.62 -24.59 10.53
C TYR A 42 9.98 -25.94 9.89
N SER A 43 9.19 -26.98 10.16
CA SER A 43 9.35 -28.30 9.53
C SER A 43 9.17 -28.25 8.00
N LEU A 44 8.36 -27.31 7.50
CA LEU A 44 8.17 -27.07 6.07
C LEU A 44 9.22 -26.14 5.44
N LYS A 45 10.25 -25.72 6.19
CA LYS A 45 11.29 -24.74 5.78
C LYS A 45 10.73 -23.37 5.34
N ARG A 46 9.53 -23.02 5.82
CA ARG A 46 8.83 -21.73 5.60
C ARG A 46 8.91 -20.81 6.83
N CYS A 47 9.71 -21.18 7.82
CA CYS A 47 10.02 -20.38 9.00
C CYS A 47 11.51 -20.56 9.28
N ALA A 48 12.23 -19.48 9.56
CA ALA A 48 13.66 -19.52 9.90
C ALA A 48 13.94 -19.91 11.37
N GLY A 49 12.89 -20.03 12.19
CA GLY A 49 12.98 -20.67 13.50
C GLY A 49 13.00 -19.72 14.70
N ALA A 50 12.57 -18.47 14.53
CA ALA A 50 12.34 -17.52 15.64
C ALA A 50 11.45 -18.06 16.77
N CYS A 51 10.54 -19.01 16.48
CA CYS A 51 9.70 -19.66 17.50
C CYS A 51 10.41 -20.67 18.41
N CYS A 52 11.52 -21.25 17.95
CA CYS A 52 12.25 -22.30 18.66
C CYS A 52 13.68 -21.91 19.00
N GLY A 53 14.04 -20.63 18.83
CA GLY A 53 15.36 -20.10 19.14
C GLY A 53 16.46 -20.44 18.13
N ALA A 54 16.11 -21.00 16.95
CA ALA A 54 17.09 -21.24 15.89
C ALA A 54 17.47 -19.94 15.14
N GLU A 55 16.64 -18.92 15.26
CA GLU A 55 16.86 -17.55 14.78
C GLU A 55 16.51 -16.61 15.94
N SER A 56 17.22 -15.49 16.06
CA SER A 56 16.90 -14.49 17.08
C SER A 56 15.63 -13.71 16.73
N LEU A 57 14.92 -13.20 17.75
CA LEU A 57 13.76 -12.34 17.51
C LEU A 57 14.14 -11.05 16.78
N GLU A 58 15.36 -10.56 16.99
CA GLU A 58 15.86 -9.34 16.32
C GLU A 58 16.05 -9.56 14.82
N GLU A 59 16.70 -10.65 14.40
CA GLU A 59 16.85 -11.00 12.98
C GLU A 59 15.50 -11.21 12.31
N HIS A 60 14.55 -11.84 13.01
CA HIS A 60 13.18 -12.01 12.54
C HIS A 60 12.48 -10.65 12.36
N GLN A 61 12.63 -9.74 13.33
CA GLN A 61 12.05 -8.40 13.28
C GLN A 61 12.66 -7.56 12.15
N GLN A 62 13.98 -7.55 11.99
CA GLN A 62 14.65 -6.85 10.90
C GLN A 62 14.16 -7.33 9.54
N ARG A 63 13.98 -8.64 9.37
CA ARG A 63 13.43 -9.20 8.13
C ARG A 63 11.99 -8.79 7.90
N LEU A 64 11.16 -8.81 8.96
CA LEU A 64 9.79 -8.31 8.89
C LEU A 64 9.77 -6.83 8.45
N GLU A 65 10.59 -5.98 9.06
CA GLU A 65 10.68 -4.55 8.74
C GLU A 65 11.11 -4.31 7.29
N ALA A 66 12.17 -4.98 6.83
CA ALA A 66 12.63 -4.91 5.44
C ALA A 66 11.54 -5.36 4.46
N SER A 67 10.80 -6.40 4.81
CA SER A 67 9.71 -6.93 3.98
C SER A 67 8.52 -5.99 3.94
N LEU A 68 8.16 -5.37 5.07
CA LEU A 68 7.10 -4.37 5.15
C LEU A 68 7.48 -3.05 4.46
N ALA A 69 8.76 -2.73 4.35
CA ALA A 69 9.22 -1.56 3.61
C ALA A 69 8.81 -1.63 2.13
N SER A 70 8.77 -2.82 1.53
CA SER A 70 8.26 -3.02 0.17
C SER A 70 6.76 -2.78 0.02
N LEU A 71 6.01 -2.84 1.13
CA LEU A 71 4.57 -2.58 1.20
C LEU A 71 4.25 -1.15 1.64
N ARG A 72 5.27 -0.30 1.87
CA ARG A 72 5.04 1.11 2.18
C ARG A 72 4.44 1.78 0.94
N LEU A 73 3.29 2.40 1.17
CA LEU A 73 2.67 3.26 0.18
C LEU A 73 3.59 4.43 -0.12
N HIS A 74 3.56 4.89 -1.36
CA HIS A 74 4.17 6.16 -1.70
C HIS A 74 3.36 7.27 -1.04
N CYS A 75 4.05 8.13 -0.30
CA CYS A 75 3.48 9.38 0.16
C CYS A 75 3.06 10.22 -1.05
N TRP A 76 2.05 11.06 -0.86
CA TRP A 76 1.69 12.06 -1.86
C TRP A 76 2.89 13.01 -2.03
N ASN A 77 3.48 13.03 -3.23
CA ASN A 77 4.73 13.75 -3.49
C ASN A 77 4.51 15.19 -3.97
N TRP A 78 3.27 15.66 -4.02
CA TRP A 78 2.91 17.00 -4.45
C TRP A 78 2.50 17.86 -3.25
N PRO A 79 2.80 19.17 -3.25
CA PRO A 79 2.48 20.06 -2.13
C PRO A 79 0.99 20.39 -2.02
N GLY A 80 0.17 20.00 -3.00
CA GLY A 80 -1.25 20.32 -3.08
C GLY A 80 -1.99 19.44 -4.09
N ARG A 81 -3.05 19.99 -4.68
CA ARG A 81 -3.83 19.32 -5.72
C ARG A 81 -3.04 19.22 -7.01
N ILE A 82 -3.32 18.17 -7.78
CA ILE A 82 -2.85 18.05 -9.15
C ILE A 82 -4.03 17.81 -10.07
N ALA A 83 -3.94 18.33 -11.29
CA ALA A 83 -4.82 17.98 -12.39
C ALA A 83 -4.09 17.00 -13.32
N ILE A 84 -4.68 15.85 -13.57
CA ILE A 84 -4.25 14.93 -14.62
C ILE A 84 -4.96 15.34 -15.92
N VAL A 85 -4.19 15.61 -16.97
CA VAL A 85 -4.71 16.07 -18.25
C VAL A 85 -5.00 14.86 -19.14
N GLU A 86 -6.27 14.70 -19.50
CA GLU A 86 -6.71 13.73 -20.51
C GLU A 86 -7.04 14.48 -21.81
N LYS A 87 -6.32 14.17 -22.89
CA LYS A 87 -6.52 14.75 -24.22
C LYS A 87 -7.11 13.68 -25.14
N GLY A 88 -8.37 13.85 -25.51
CA GLY A 88 -9.03 13.08 -26.56
C GLY A 88 -8.94 13.79 -27.92
N SER A 89 -9.48 13.16 -28.95
CA SER A 89 -9.48 13.70 -30.33
C SER A 89 -10.22 15.04 -30.46
N SER A 90 -11.18 15.29 -29.58
CA SER A 90 -12.09 16.44 -29.63
C SER A 90 -12.44 17.00 -28.25
N PHE A 91 -11.76 16.56 -27.19
CA PHE A 91 -11.98 17.04 -25.83
C PHE A 91 -10.67 17.11 -25.05
N THR A 92 -10.64 17.98 -24.03
CA THR A 92 -9.59 18.01 -23.01
C THR A 92 -10.28 18.06 -21.67
N GLN A 93 -9.92 17.12 -20.79
CA GLN A 93 -10.48 17.00 -19.45
C GLN A 93 -9.38 17.01 -18.41
N TYR A 94 -9.70 17.57 -17.25
CA TYR A 94 -8.80 17.69 -16.11
C TYR A 94 -9.37 16.91 -14.94
N HIS A 95 -8.65 15.86 -14.57
CA HIS A 95 -9.01 15.00 -13.45
C HIS A 95 -8.28 15.48 -12.21
N ILE A 96 -9.01 16.06 -11.27
CA ILE A 96 -8.43 16.67 -10.08
C ILE A 96 -8.22 15.60 -9.01
N VAL A 97 -6.99 15.51 -8.50
CA VAL A 97 -6.57 14.56 -7.48
C VAL A 97 -5.83 15.29 -6.36
N GLN A 98 -6.12 14.92 -5.11
CA GLN A 98 -5.41 15.42 -3.94
C GLN A 98 -5.18 14.29 -2.95
N ASP A 99 -3.97 14.12 -2.41
CA ASP A 99 -3.68 13.11 -1.38
C ASP A 99 -4.09 11.67 -1.77
N TRP A 100 -4.00 11.32 -3.06
CA TRP A 100 -4.52 10.09 -3.68
C TRP A 100 -6.04 9.96 -3.81
N PHE A 101 -6.80 11.00 -3.46
CA PHE A 101 -8.25 11.08 -3.63
C PHE A 101 -8.59 11.71 -4.97
N TYR A 102 -9.45 11.03 -5.71
CA TYR A 102 -10.08 11.59 -6.90
C TYR A 102 -11.20 12.54 -6.50
N LEU A 103 -11.05 13.84 -6.81
CA LEU A 103 -12.03 14.87 -6.47
C LEU A 103 -13.12 15.02 -7.55
N GLY A 104 -12.77 14.79 -8.82
CA GLY A 104 -13.69 14.89 -9.95
C GLY A 104 -13.00 15.21 -11.28
N THR A 105 -13.81 15.34 -12.33
CA THR A 105 -13.38 15.83 -13.64
C THR A 105 -13.92 17.24 -13.85
N VAL A 106 -13.11 18.13 -14.41
CA VAL A 106 -13.54 19.44 -14.94
C VAL A 106 -13.06 19.61 -16.37
N ASP A 107 -13.85 20.32 -17.19
CA ASP A 107 -13.46 20.65 -18.57
C ASP A 107 -12.55 21.89 -18.63
N SER A 108 -12.51 22.67 -17.55
CA SER A 108 -11.64 23.85 -17.37
C SER A 108 -11.06 23.88 -15.96
N LEU A 109 -9.77 24.21 -15.83
CA LEU A 109 -9.10 24.35 -14.53
C LEU A 109 -9.73 25.42 -13.63
N GLN A 110 -10.47 26.38 -14.21
CA GLN A 110 -11.16 27.41 -13.42
C GLN A 110 -12.30 26.84 -12.57
N ASP A 111 -12.85 25.69 -12.94
CA ASP A 111 -13.96 25.06 -12.23
C ASP A 111 -13.51 24.13 -11.10
N GLU A 112 -12.20 23.97 -10.87
CA GLU A 112 -11.67 23.01 -9.89
C GLU A 112 -12.07 23.33 -8.44
N GLU A 113 -12.25 24.61 -8.12
CA GLU A 113 -12.62 25.06 -6.77
C GLU A 113 -14.02 24.58 -6.37
N SER A 114 -14.86 24.27 -7.36
CA SER A 114 -16.19 23.69 -7.14
C SER A 114 -16.13 22.24 -6.63
N LEU A 115 -15.00 21.54 -6.82
CA LEU A 115 -14.77 20.19 -6.34
C LEU A 115 -14.31 20.21 -4.87
N GLN A 116 -15.25 20.44 -3.95
CA GLN A 116 -15.02 20.43 -2.50
C GLN A 116 -15.34 19.08 -1.81
N LYS A 117 -15.26 17.95 -2.53
CA LYS A 117 -15.43 16.65 -1.89
C LYS A 117 -14.14 16.18 -1.23
N VAL A 118 -13.87 16.68 -0.03
CA VAL A 118 -12.93 16.02 0.88
C VAL A 118 -13.65 14.81 1.47
N SER A 119 -13.55 13.65 0.80
CA SER A 119 -13.90 12.39 1.45
C SER A 119 -13.04 12.26 2.71
N THR A 120 -13.66 12.03 3.86
CA THR A 120 -12.94 11.74 5.11
C THR A 120 -12.33 10.34 5.14
N TYR A 121 -12.53 9.53 4.09
CA TYR A 121 -12.10 8.14 4.01
C TYR A 121 -11.17 7.90 2.83
N PHE A 122 -9.96 7.46 3.14
CA PHE A 122 -8.92 7.09 2.17
C PHE A 122 -9.45 6.15 1.08
N ASP A 123 -9.33 6.55 -0.18
CA ASP A 123 -9.73 5.76 -1.35
C ASP A 123 -8.61 4.79 -1.78
N SER A 124 -8.74 3.53 -1.34
CA SER A 124 -7.77 2.48 -1.66
C SER A 124 -7.70 2.13 -3.15
N ASP A 125 -8.78 2.32 -3.88
CA ASP A 125 -8.84 2.01 -5.31
C ASP A 125 -8.31 3.17 -6.13
N GLY A 126 -8.63 4.41 -5.74
CA GLY A 126 -7.98 5.62 -6.23
C GLY A 126 -6.45 5.54 -6.13
N TYR A 127 -5.91 5.14 -4.96
CA TYR A 127 -4.47 4.91 -4.82
C TYR A 127 -3.93 3.86 -5.79
N LYS A 128 -4.57 2.69 -5.93
CA LYS A 128 -4.07 1.62 -6.82
C LYS A 128 -4.09 2.04 -8.29
N ILE A 129 -5.09 2.80 -8.71
CA ILE A 129 -5.26 3.28 -10.09
C ILE A 129 -4.23 4.38 -10.39
N LEU A 130 -4.05 5.32 -9.46
CA LEU A 130 -3.30 6.55 -9.70
C LEU A 130 -1.80 6.41 -9.37
N CYS A 131 -1.44 5.63 -8.35
CA CYS A 131 -0.07 5.56 -7.83
C CYS A 131 0.96 5.18 -8.89
N LYS A 132 0.79 4.04 -9.57
CA LYS A 132 1.77 3.58 -10.57
C LYS A 132 1.89 4.55 -11.76
N PRO A 133 0.81 4.92 -12.45
CA PRO A 133 0.91 5.80 -13.62
C PRO A 133 1.45 7.20 -13.30
N LEU A 134 1.08 7.76 -12.15
CA LEU A 134 1.58 9.08 -11.72
C LEU A 134 3.07 9.03 -11.36
N LEU A 135 3.52 7.98 -10.67
CA LEU A 135 4.95 7.83 -10.33
C LEU A 135 5.81 7.50 -11.56
N ASP A 136 5.26 6.74 -12.51
CA ASP A 136 5.92 6.46 -13.79
C ASP A 136 5.91 7.67 -14.75
N GLY A 137 5.20 8.76 -14.41
CA GLY A 137 5.07 9.95 -15.27
C GLY A 137 4.31 9.70 -16.57
N ARG A 138 3.40 8.71 -16.59
CA ARG A 138 2.62 8.35 -17.80
C ARG A 138 1.54 9.36 -18.15
N PHE A 139 1.18 10.22 -17.19
CA PHE A 139 0.16 11.23 -17.34
C PHE A 139 0.79 12.62 -17.28
N GLU A 140 0.32 13.50 -18.14
CA GLU A 140 0.60 14.94 -18.04
C GLU A 140 -0.13 15.46 -16.80
N THR A 141 0.63 16.06 -15.87
CA THR A 141 0.10 16.58 -14.62
C THR A 141 0.39 18.07 -14.49
N ILE A 142 -0.60 18.82 -14.02
CA ILE A 142 -0.49 20.24 -13.71
C ILE A 142 -0.67 20.39 -12.21
N GLN A 143 0.28 21.07 -11.55
CA GLN A 143 0.14 21.41 -10.15
C GLN A 143 -0.71 22.68 -10.01
N LEU A 144 -1.60 22.68 -9.02
CA LEU A 144 -2.55 23.75 -8.74
C LEU A 144 -2.10 24.57 -7.53
#